data_AF-A0A6P4XCW6-F1
#
_entry.id   AF-A0A6P4XCW6-F1
#
_cell.length_a   1.000
_cell.length_b   1.000
_cell.length_c   1.000
_cell.angle_alpha   90.00
_cell.angle_beta   90.00
_cell.angle_gamma   90.00
#
_symmetry.space_group_name_H-M   'P 1'
#
loop_
_entity.id
_entity.type
_entity.pdbx_description
1 polymer ?
#
loop_
_entity_poly.entity_id
_entity_poly.type
_entity_poly.pdbx_seq_one_letter_code
_entity_poly.pdbx_strand_id
1 'polypeptide(L)'
;MTAYLESAWSPDKGRVSNRDMQWGGGTLFAWDSEKADTETGGRRKLSLRPTVPTVDLSRWIQENTAVEDYVIFKLDVEGAEYDILKKMLADGTFKWVDKYYGEYHPTQPVTGWNEEEMLKLKSEVNTKGKHMLVWKGELRTYQDFNTMNPPLVPDSFVGSPSTVYSSCHAAVSGQALLTLAVLVGMNAKAAHKLIATIAAHSSRMPVTLFLYGDFVETFPELVTEWAKIFTIGMRENQPFPLGDFSQQASSWFRLGLVSAIQRLSEVGLQPAFYFPENITDMLIEVAKDRGLRIIQPTGRFPPTDEQWRLSFENYYINKNVNRIPKALRVIAKQLDSKGGIVTLDSDHPDSYMISVFLMDYLVEKSGYNIVSISECLE
;
A
#
# COMPACT_ATOMS: atom_id res chain seq x y z
N MET A 1 -20.62 13.80 30.89
CA MET A 1 -19.29 14.40 31.09
C MET A 1 -19.17 15.62 30.19
N THR A 2 -18.48 16.69 30.60
CA THR A 2 -18.24 17.83 29.70
C THR A 2 -17.08 17.49 28.77
N ALA A 3 -17.33 17.49 27.47
CA ALA A 3 -16.27 17.43 26.47
C ALA A 3 -15.81 18.83 26.10
N TYR A 4 -14.53 18.97 25.81
CA TYR A 4 -13.90 20.20 25.37
C TYR A 4 -13.44 19.99 23.94
N LEU A 5 -14.14 20.61 23.00
CA LEU A 5 -13.95 20.45 21.58
C LEU A 5 -13.37 21.72 20.99
N GLU A 6 -12.51 21.54 19.99
CA GLU A 6 -12.08 22.65 19.16
C GLU A 6 -13.25 23.29 18.40
N SER A 7 -13.09 24.57 18.05
CA SER A 7 -13.99 25.24 17.09
C SER A 7 -13.90 24.63 15.68
N ALA A 8 -14.72 25.10 14.75
CA ALA A 8 -14.63 24.69 13.34
C ALA A 8 -13.21 24.88 12.77
N TRP A 9 -12.84 24.03 11.82
CA TRP A 9 -11.58 24.12 11.09
C TRP A 9 -11.64 25.22 10.04
N SER A 10 -10.52 25.92 9.81
CA SER A 10 -10.33 26.88 8.72
C SER A 10 -8.90 26.75 8.16
N PRO A 11 -8.61 27.16 6.90
CA PRO A 11 -7.28 26.98 6.30
C PRO A 11 -6.12 27.66 7.03
N ASP A 12 -6.42 28.71 7.78
CA ASP A 12 -5.53 29.49 8.62
C ASP A 12 -5.41 28.93 10.05
N LYS A 13 -6.31 28.03 10.45
CA LYS A 13 -6.25 27.31 11.72
C LYS A 13 -5.17 26.24 11.68
N GLY A 14 -4.36 26.16 12.74
CA GLY A 14 -3.25 25.21 12.84
C GLY A 14 -1.87 25.82 12.55
N ARG A 15 -1.78 27.09 12.14
CA ARG A 15 -0.51 27.81 12.07
C ARG A 15 -0.18 28.50 13.38
N VAL A 16 0.82 27.99 14.10
CA VAL A 16 1.41 28.68 15.26
C VAL A 16 2.80 29.16 14.85
N SER A 17 3.02 30.48 14.88
CA SER A 17 4.31 31.08 14.49
C SER A 17 4.78 30.64 13.09
N ASN A 18 3.86 30.62 12.12
CA ASN A 18 4.10 30.16 10.73
C ASN A 18 4.54 28.70 10.58
N ARG A 19 4.29 27.85 11.59
CA ARG A 19 4.47 26.40 11.49
C ARG A 19 3.14 25.70 11.56
N ASP A 20 2.95 24.72 10.70
CA ASP A 20 1.82 23.81 10.80
C ASP A 20 1.99 22.99 12.08
N MET A 21 0.97 23.02 12.91
CA MET A 21 0.90 22.31 14.18
C MET A 21 -0.33 21.42 14.16
N GLN A 22 -0.26 20.30 14.85
CA GLN A 22 -1.42 19.46 15.11
C GLN A 22 -2.40 20.24 15.98
N TRP A 23 -3.47 20.70 15.36
CA TRP A 23 -4.66 21.25 16.00
C TRP A 23 -5.78 20.39 15.46
N GLY A 24 -6.37 19.58 16.31
CA GLY A 24 -7.33 18.60 15.87
C GLY A 24 -7.72 17.69 16.99
N GLY A 25 -8.90 17.96 17.56
CA GLY A 25 -9.58 16.99 18.39
C GLY A 25 -10.49 17.58 19.44
N GLY A 26 -10.83 16.72 20.39
CA GLY A 26 -11.53 17.04 21.59
C GLY A 26 -10.92 16.28 22.75
N THR A 27 -11.06 16.78 23.96
CA THR A 27 -10.59 16.11 25.16
C THR A 27 -11.67 16.16 26.24
N LEU A 28 -11.65 15.16 27.12
CA LEU A 28 -12.39 15.21 28.38
C LEU A 28 -11.55 15.87 29.49
N PHE A 29 -10.24 16.05 29.26
CA PHE A 29 -9.25 16.54 30.23
C PHE A 29 -8.60 17.84 29.74
N ALA A 30 -9.35 18.93 29.84
CA ALA A 30 -8.84 20.28 29.61
C ALA A 30 -8.01 20.80 30.81
N TRP A 31 -7.01 21.65 30.56
CA TRP A 31 -6.29 22.35 31.63
C TRP A 31 -7.18 23.42 32.24
N ASP A 32 -6.98 23.75 33.52
CA ASP A 32 -7.84 24.73 34.20
C ASP A 32 -7.77 26.13 33.58
N SER A 33 -6.63 26.52 33.01
CA SER A 33 -6.50 27.75 32.22
C SER A 33 -7.37 27.74 30.96
N GLU A 34 -7.50 26.60 30.28
CA GLU A 34 -8.36 26.44 29.09
C GLU A 34 -9.84 26.39 29.49
N LYS A 35 -10.16 25.75 30.63
CA LYS A 35 -11.51 25.78 31.21
C LYS A 35 -11.93 27.21 31.54
N ALA A 36 -11.02 28.02 32.08
CA ALA A 36 -11.28 29.41 32.43
C ALA A 36 -11.46 30.33 31.19
N ASP A 37 -10.76 30.06 30.09
CA ASP A 37 -10.90 30.83 28.84
C ASP A 37 -12.11 30.34 28.02
N THR A 38 -13.29 30.88 28.31
CA THR A 38 -14.54 30.56 27.60
C THR A 38 -14.65 31.19 26.23
N GLU A 39 -13.84 32.21 25.92
CA GLU A 39 -13.92 32.94 24.66
C GLU A 39 -13.14 32.22 23.56
N THR A 40 -11.87 31.94 23.81
CA THR A 40 -10.99 31.32 22.81
C THR A 40 -10.76 29.83 23.08
N GLY A 41 -10.98 29.34 24.30
CA GLY A 41 -10.68 27.96 24.68
C GLY A 41 -9.20 27.70 24.94
N GLY A 42 -8.42 28.75 25.21
CA GLY A 42 -7.00 28.70 25.55
C GLY A 42 -6.09 28.30 24.39
N ARG A 43 -4.95 27.67 24.72
CA ARG A 43 -3.90 27.30 23.75
C ARG A 43 -4.42 26.31 22.70
N ARG A 44 -5.23 25.34 23.11
CA ARG A 44 -5.82 24.31 22.24
C ARG A 44 -7.13 24.73 21.58
N LYS A 45 -7.61 25.97 21.80
CA LYS A 45 -8.86 26.50 21.25
C LYS A 45 -10.11 25.65 21.50
N LEU A 46 -10.22 25.11 22.71
CA LEU A 46 -11.32 24.24 23.14
C LEU A 46 -12.58 25.03 23.56
N SER A 47 -13.09 25.88 22.67
CA SER A 47 -14.20 26.79 22.97
C SER A 47 -15.58 26.12 22.94
N LEU A 48 -15.73 24.99 22.25
CA LEU A 48 -17.00 24.25 22.18
C LEU A 48 -17.08 23.24 23.34
N ARG A 49 -18.16 23.30 24.14
CA ARG A 49 -18.25 22.56 25.42
C ARG A 49 -19.56 21.79 25.61
N PRO A 50 -19.84 20.75 24.81
CA PRO A 50 -21.06 19.96 24.97
C PRO A 50 -20.93 19.02 26.18
N THR A 51 -22.08 18.72 26.79
CA THR A 51 -22.16 17.55 27.67
C THR A 51 -22.41 16.33 26.79
N VAL A 52 -21.56 15.30 26.95
CA VAL A 52 -21.68 14.04 26.22
C VAL A 52 -21.98 12.88 27.18
N PRO A 53 -22.78 11.89 26.74
CA PRO A 53 -22.92 10.63 27.48
C PRO A 53 -21.59 9.87 27.48
N THR A 54 -21.35 9.08 28.53
CA THR A 54 -20.19 8.21 28.64
C THR A 54 -20.65 6.76 28.66
N VAL A 55 -19.86 5.86 28.09
CA VAL A 55 -20.11 4.41 28.11
C VAL A 55 -19.18 3.75 29.12
N ASP A 56 -19.70 2.75 29.83
CA ASP A 56 -18.87 1.81 30.58
C ASP A 56 -18.32 0.77 29.60
N LEU A 57 -17.09 0.98 29.13
CA LEU A 57 -16.46 0.13 28.14
C LEU A 57 -16.26 -1.31 28.65
N SER A 58 -15.91 -1.46 29.93
CA SER A 58 -15.67 -2.76 30.55
C SER A 58 -16.94 -3.61 30.53
N ARG A 59 -18.05 -3.02 30.98
CA ARG A 59 -19.38 -3.64 30.91
C ARG A 59 -19.81 -3.92 29.47
N TRP A 60 -19.62 -2.96 28.57
CA TRP A 60 -20.03 -3.10 27.17
C TRP A 60 -19.34 -4.31 26.52
N ILE A 61 -18.03 -4.49 26.74
CA ILE A 61 -17.30 -5.67 26.22
C ILE A 61 -17.93 -6.96 26.76
N GLN A 62 -18.16 -7.05 28.07
CA GLN A 62 -18.73 -8.25 28.69
C GLN A 62 -20.15 -8.57 28.21
N GLU A 63 -20.97 -7.56 27.91
CA GLU A 63 -22.36 -7.72 27.47
C GLU A 63 -22.51 -7.99 25.96
N ASN A 64 -21.51 -7.65 25.15
CA ASN A 64 -21.60 -7.72 23.68
C ASN A 64 -20.60 -8.70 23.06
N THR A 65 -19.74 -9.32 23.86
CA THR A 65 -18.76 -10.32 23.41
C THR A 65 -18.68 -11.46 24.40
N ALA A 66 -18.22 -12.62 23.94
CA ALA A 66 -17.94 -13.78 24.75
C ALA A 66 -16.42 -13.95 24.96
N VAL A 67 -16.02 -14.73 25.96
CA VAL A 67 -14.60 -14.95 26.29
C VAL A 67 -13.88 -15.73 25.18
N GLU A 68 -14.64 -16.51 24.44
CA GLU A 68 -14.24 -17.33 23.30
C GLU A 68 -14.14 -16.55 21.98
N ASP A 69 -14.64 -15.30 21.93
CA ASP A 69 -14.46 -14.43 20.77
C ASP A 69 -13.01 -13.96 20.67
N TYR A 70 -12.53 -13.75 19.44
CA TYR A 70 -11.20 -13.16 19.21
C TYR A 70 -11.28 -11.63 19.21
N VAL A 71 -10.91 -10.99 20.32
CA VAL A 71 -11.08 -9.55 20.53
C VAL A 71 -9.73 -8.82 20.45
N ILE A 72 -9.64 -7.90 19.49
CA ILE A 72 -8.56 -6.91 19.39
C ILE A 72 -9.04 -5.61 20.02
N PHE A 73 -8.45 -5.26 21.16
CA PHE A 73 -8.73 -4.01 21.84
C PHE A 73 -7.71 -2.94 21.46
N LYS A 74 -8.16 -1.85 20.84
CA LYS A 74 -7.32 -0.69 20.49
C LYS A 74 -7.78 0.53 21.30
N LEU A 75 -6.87 1.13 22.08
CA LEU A 75 -7.20 2.25 22.97
C LEU A 75 -6.27 3.44 22.75
N ASP A 76 -6.87 4.54 22.30
CA ASP A 76 -6.25 5.85 22.18
C ASP A 76 -7.36 6.89 22.43
N VAL A 77 -7.37 7.43 23.66
CA VAL A 77 -8.47 8.24 24.21
C VAL A 77 -7.97 9.41 25.06
N GLU A 78 -6.73 9.86 24.79
CA GLU A 78 -6.20 11.15 25.26
C GLU A 78 -6.33 11.41 26.77
N GLY A 79 -5.97 10.41 27.59
CA GLY A 79 -5.98 10.46 29.06
C GLY A 79 -7.09 9.63 29.71
N ALA A 80 -8.18 9.29 28.99
CA ALA A 80 -9.27 8.50 29.56
C ALA A 80 -8.87 7.04 29.83
N GLU A 81 -7.73 6.60 29.27
CA GLU A 81 -7.23 5.24 29.42
C GLU A 81 -7.03 4.85 30.88
N TYR A 82 -6.64 5.78 31.78
CA TYR A 82 -6.36 5.42 33.16
C TYR A 82 -7.59 4.94 33.93
N ASP A 83 -8.72 5.65 33.80
CA ASP A 83 -9.97 5.23 34.44
C ASP A 83 -10.53 3.94 33.80
N ILE A 84 -10.45 3.83 32.47
CA ILE A 84 -10.89 2.65 31.72
C ILE A 84 -10.10 1.42 32.16
N LEU A 85 -8.77 1.49 32.13
CA LEU A 85 -7.89 0.35 32.41
C LEU A 85 -7.93 -0.04 33.90
N LYS A 86 -8.04 0.93 34.81
CA LYS A 86 -8.26 0.66 36.24
C LYS A 86 -9.56 -0.13 36.45
N LYS A 87 -10.64 0.26 35.79
CA LYS A 87 -11.92 -0.45 35.86
C LYS A 87 -11.85 -1.83 35.21
N MET A 88 -11.25 -1.96 34.04
CA MET A 88 -11.08 -3.25 33.37
C MET A 88 -10.25 -4.24 34.20
N LEU A 89 -9.24 -3.78 34.94
CA LEU A 89 -8.51 -4.60 35.90
C LEU A 89 -9.40 -5.05 37.07
N ALA A 90 -10.18 -4.12 37.64
CA ALA A 90 -11.08 -4.42 38.75
C ALA A 90 -12.18 -5.42 38.37
N ASP A 91 -12.73 -5.28 37.16
CA ASP A 91 -13.79 -6.14 36.64
C ASP A 91 -13.26 -7.47 36.05
N GLY A 92 -11.94 -7.60 35.86
CA GLY A 92 -11.32 -8.77 35.22
C GLY A 92 -11.56 -8.86 33.70
N THR A 93 -11.93 -7.76 33.05
CA THR A 93 -12.37 -7.72 31.65
C THR A 93 -11.27 -8.00 30.63
N PHE A 94 -9.99 -7.89 31.02
CA PHE A 94 -8.88 -8.29 30.14
C PHE A 94 -8.93 -9.78 29.73
N LYS A 95 -9.69 -10.62 30.43
CA LYS A 95 -9.95 -12.01 30.04
C LYS A 95 -10.65 -12.13 28.67
N TRP A 96 -11.40 -11.11 28.24
CA TRP A 96 -12.05 -11.06 26.93
C TRP A 96 -11.12 -10.57 25.82
N VAL A 97 -9.95 -10.02 26.15
CA VAL A 97 -9.07 -9.39 25.18
C VAL A 97 -7.96 -10.34 24.79
N ASP A 98 -7.75 -10.57 23.49
CA ASP A 98 -6.63 -11.36 22.98
C ASP A 98 -5.41 -10.47 22.77
N LYS A 99 -5.61 -9.35 22.08
CA LYS A 99 -4.58 -8.36 21.77
C LYS A 99 -4.98 -6.98 22.25
N TYR A 100 -4.06 -6.31 22.92
CA TYR A 100 -4.23 -4.93 23.36
C TYR A 100 -3.22 -4.03 22.64
N TYR A 101 -3.71 -3.06 21.87
CA TYR A 101 -2.92 -2.00 21.26
C TYR A 101 -3.27 -0.65 21.86
N GLY A 102 -2.30 0.23 22.04
CA GLY A 102 -2.60 1.59 22.46
C GLY A 102 -1.39 2.47 22.72
N GLU A 103 -1.69 3.64 23.26
CA GLU A 103 -0.74 4.63 23.76
C GLU A 103 -1.21 5.14 25.12
N TYR A 104 -0.25 5.58 25.95
CA TYR A 104 -0.54 6.26 27.20
C TYR A 104 -0.16 7.73 27.11
N HIS A 105 -1.00 8.62 27.65
CA HIS A 105 -0.85 10.06 27.60
C HIS A 105 -0.57 10.64 28.99
N PRO A 106 0.64 10.45 29.57
CA PRO A 106 0.95 10.84 30.95
C PRO A 106 0.93 12.35 31.20
N THR A 107 0.97 13.16 30.15
CA THR A 107 0.98 14.62 30.24
C THR A 107 -0.42 15.24 30.24
N GLN A 108 -1.49 14.43 30.11
CA GLN A 108 -2.86 14.95 30.14
C GLN A 108 -3.28 15.26 31.59
N PRO A 109 -4.06 16.32 31.84
CA PRO A 109 -4.48 16.73 33.18
C PRO A 109 -5.66 15.88 33.68
N VAL A 110 -5.44 14.57 33.79
CA VAL A 110 -6.46 13.60 34.20
C VAL A 110 -6.79 13.81 35.69
N THR A 111 -8.04 14.12 35.99
CA THR A 111 -8.47 14.45 37.35
C THR A 111 -8.35 13.25 38.27
N GLY A 112 -7.70 13.42 39.43
CA GLY A 112 -7.56 12.34 40.42
C GLY A 112 -6.44 11.34 40.13
N TRP A 113 -5.56 11.65 39.17
CA TRP A 113 -4.39 10.84 38.86
C TRP A 113 -3.11 11.67 38.96
N ASN A 114 -2.07 11.09 39.57
CA ASN A 114 -0.71 11.60 39.50
C ASN A 114 0.21 10.65 38.70
N GLU A 115 1.43 11.12 38.39
CA GLU A 115 2.38 10.36 37.56
C GLU A 115 2.75 8.99 38.15
N GLU A 116 2.92 8.90 39.48
CA GLU A 116 3.24 7.65 40.17
C GLU A 116 2.09 6.64 40.06
N GLU A 117 0.85 7.10 40.25
CA GLU A 117 -0.36 6.27 40.08
C GLU A 117 -0.53 5.79 38.65
N MET A 118 -0.29 6.66 37.67
CA MET A 118 -0.32 6.32 36.26
C MET A 118 0.74 5.26 35.92
N LEU A 119 1.97 5.41 36.40
CA LEU A 119 3.05 4.42 36.20
C LEU A 119 2.72 3.09 36.88
N LYS A 120 2.17 3.13 38.08
CA LYS A 120 1.71 1.93 38.79
C LYS A 120 0.63 1.20 38.01
N LEU A 121 -0.38 1.92 37.50
CA LEU A 121 -1.43 1.31 36.68
C LEU A 121 -0.85 0.65 35.43
N LYS A 122 0.06 1.31 34.72
CA LYS A 122 0.73 0.73 33.53
C LYS A 122 1.41 -0.59 33.86
N SER A 123 2.12 -0.64 34.99
CA SER A 123 2.76 -1.87 35.48
C SER A 123 1.72 -2.96 35.82
N GLU A 124 0.62 -2.60 36.48
CA GLU A 124 -0.46 -3.54 36.81
C GLU A 124 -1.18 -4.08 35.57
N VAL A 125 -1.47 -3.23 34.57
CA VAL A 125 -2.03 -3.67 33.29
C VAL A 125 -1.09 -4.66 32.60
N ASN A 126 0.21 -4.37 32.59
CA ASN A 126 1.20 -5.24 31.96
C ASN A 126 1.38 -6.59 32.67
N THR A 127 1.17 -6.65 33.98
CA THR A 127 1.42 -7.86 34.80
C THR A 127 0.16 -8.68 35.09
N LYS A 128 -0.98 -8.02 35.30
CA LYS A 128 -2.27 -8.64 35.68
C LYS A 128 -3.31 -8.62 34.57
N GLY A 129 -3.18 -7.68 33.62
CA GLY A 129 -4.08 -7.52 32.48
C GLY A 129 -3.49 -8.15 31.22
N LYS A 130 -3.30 -7.32 30.19
CA LYS A 130 -2.68 -7.71 28.92
C LYS A 130 -1.50 -6.78 28.63
N HIS A 131 -0.39 -7.35 28.14
CA HIS A 131 0.71 -6.57 27.59
C HIS A 131 0.21 -5.66 26.46
N MET A 132 0.47 -4.35 26.58
CA MET A 132 0.11 -3.39 25.54
C MET A 132 1.14 -3.42 24.42
N LEU A 133 0.67 -3.69 23.22
CA LEU A 133 1.42 -3.53 21.99
C LEU A 133 1.37 -2.06 21.56
N VAL A 134 2.53 -1.51 21.21
CA VAL A 134 2.60 -0.14 20.69
C VAL A 134 1.81 -0.05 19.39
N TRP A 135 0.95 0.96 19.29
CA TRP A 135 0.26 1.35 18.05
C TRP A 135 0.34 2.85 17.87
N LYS A 136 0.65 3.26 16.64
CA LYS A 136 0.68 4.67 16.23
C LYS A 136 -0.07 4.78 14.91
N GLY A 137 -1.32 5.24 14.99
CA GLY A 137 -2.22 5.30 13.85
C GLY A 137 -1.72 6.21 12.74
N GLU A 138 -1.23 7.38 13.11
CA GLU A 138 -0.64 8.42 12.27
C GLU A 138 0.64 7.94 11.56
N LEU A 139 1.44 7.12 12.23
CA LEU A 139 2.62 6.49 11.64
C LEU A 139 2.31 5.16 10.95
N ARG A 140 1.05 4.70 10.94
CA ARG A 140 0.62 3.43 10.35
C ARG A 140 1.48 2.25 10.79
N THR A 141 1.80 2.21 12.07
CA THR A 141 2.64 1.15 12.63
C THR A 141 2.02 0.56 13.88
N TYR A 142 2.22 -0.75 14.02
CA TYR A 142 1.92 -1.51 15.22
C TYR A 142 3.04 -2.52 15.48
N GLN A 143 3.27 -2.81 16.75
CA GLN A 143 4.45 -3.52 17.23
C GLN A 143 4.66 -4.90 16.58
N ASP A 144 3.59 -5.67 16.35
CA ASP A 144 3.64 -7.02 15.81
C ASP A 144 3.32 -7.08 14.30
N PHE A 145 3.41 -5.96 13.57
CA PHE A 145 3.09 -5.88 12.14
C PHE A 145 3.80 -6.94 11.30
N ASN A 146 5.11 -7.08 11.42
CA ASN A 146 5.85 -8.02 10.57
C ASN A 146 5.56 -9.48 10.97
N THR A 147 5.33 -9.74 12.26
CA THR A 147 4.94 -11.07 12.75
C THR A 147 3.57 -11.49 12.21
N MET A 148 2.63 -10.55 12.13
CA MET A 148 1.31 -10.81 11.54
C MET A 148 1.35 -10.94 10.01
N ASN A 149 2.39 -10.42 9.36
CA ASN A 149 2.49 -10.34 7.91
C ASN A 149 3.87 -10.85 7.45
N PRO A 150 4.16 -12.16 7.64
CA PRO A 150 5.41 -12.73 7.19
C PRO A 150 5.52 -12.70 5.66
N PRO A 151 6.74 -12.69 5.10
CA PRO A 151 6.93 -12.84 3.66
C PRO A 151 6.33 -14.17 3.19
N LEU A 152 5.58 -14.13 2.08
CA LEU A 152 4.93 -15.31 1.51
C LEU A 152 5.76 -16.00 0.43
N VAL A 153 6.79 -15.32 -0.09
CA VAL A 153 7.63 -15.83 -1.17
C VAL A 153 8.75 -16.69 -0.58
N PRO A 154 8.92 -17.96 -1.02
CA PRO A 154 10.02 -18.81 -0.55
C PRO A 154 11.40 -18.26 -0.91
N ASP A 155 12.39 -18.51 -0.05
CA ASP A 155 13.80 -18.15 -0.30
C ASP A 155 14.36 -18.83 -1.55
N SER A 156 13.84 -20.01 -1.90
CA SER A 156 14.24 -20.78 -3.09
C SER A 156 13.59 -20.28 -4.39
N PHE A 157 12.76 -19.24 -4.34
CA PHE A 157 12.14 -18.70 -5.55
C PHE A 157 13.20 -18.05 -6.46
N VAL A 158 12.97 -18.05 -7.77
CA VAL A 158 13.91 -17.53 -8.77
C VAL A 158 14.22 -16.04 -8.57
N GLY A 159 15.47 -15.66 -8.87
CA GLY A 159 15.97 -14.31 -8.61
C GLY A 159 16.16 -14.03 -7.12
N SER A 160 16.80 -12.92 -6.80
CA SER A 160 17.07 -12.49 -5.43
C SER A 160 16.06 -11.44 -4.97
N PRO A 161 15.48 -11.55 -3.76
CA PRO A 161 14.74 -10.45 -3.15
C PRO A 161 15.57 -9.16 -3.17
N SER A 162 14.91 -7.99 -3.27
CA SER A 162 15.53 -6.65 -3.34
C SER A 162 16.32 -6.31 -4.61
N THR A 163 16.62 -7.29 -5.47
CA THR A 163 17.28 -7.02 -6.74
C THR A 163 16.31 -6.33 -7.71
N VAL A 164 16.80 -5.26 -8.33
CA VAL A 164 16.13 -4.55 -9.42
C VAL A 164 16.52 -5.20 -10.74
N TYR A 165 15.56 -5.80 -11.41
CA TYR A 165 15.73 -6.44 -12.72
C TYR A 165 15.19 -5.51 -13.80
N SER A 166 16.12 -4.90 -14.55
CA SER A 166 15.82 -4.05 -15.72
C SER A 166 16.18 -4.72 -17.04
N SER A 167 16.73 -5.93 -17.02
CA SER A 167 17.04 -6.77 -18.17
C SER A 167 16.91 -8.25 -17.80
N CYS A 168 16.82 -9.12 -18.80
CA CYS A 168 16.96 -10.56 -18.57
C CYS A 168 18.44 -10.91 -18.38
N HIS A 169 18.73 -11.99 -17.64
CA HIS A 169 20.07 -12.56 -17.63
C HIS A 169 20.42 -13.13 -19.01
N ALA A 170 21.71 -13.17 -19.31
CA ALA A 170 22.19 -13.57 -20.63
C ALA A 170 21.96 -15.07 -20.87
N ALA A 171 21.35 -15.43 -22.00
CA ALA A 171 21.17 -16.83 -22.37
C ALA A 171 22.52 -17.53 -22.61
N VAL A 172 22.61 -18.81 -22.21
CA VAL A 172 23.74 -19.69 -22.54
C VAL A 172 23.88 -19.89 -24.05
N SER A 173 22.80 -19.72 -24.82
CA SER A 173 22.73 -19.95 -26.28
C SER A 173 23.07 -18.74 -27.16
N GLY A 174 23.40 -17.58 -26.57
CA GLY A 174 23.81 -16.38 -27.30
C GLY A 174 22.68 -15.56 -27.95
N GLN A 175 21.43 -16.02 -27.93
CA GLN A 175 20.26 -15.21 -28.30
C GLN A 175 19.78 -14.38 -27.10
N ALA A 176 19.48 -13.10 -27.32
CA ALA A 176 18.95 -12.23 -26.29
C ALA A 176 17.54 -12.68 -25.85
N LEU A 177 17.34 -12.82 -24.55
CA LEU A 177 16.05 -13.19 -23.95
C LEU A 177 15.13 -11.97 -23.89
N LEU A 178 13.81 -12.19 -24.06
CA LEU A 178 12.81 -11.15 -23.89
C LEU A 178 11.55 -11.69 -23.22
N THR A 179 11.02 -10.95 -22.25
CA THR A 179 9.70 -11.21 -21.66
C THR A 179 8.76 -10.02 -21.93
N LEU A 180 7.48 -10.33 -22.13
CA LEU A 180 6.41 -9.33 -22.26
C LEU A 180 5.62 -9.24 -20.96
N ALA A 181 5.32 -8.02 -20.54
CA ALA A 181 4.48 -7.75 -19.39
C ALA A 181 3.43 -6.66 -19.68
N VAL A 182 2.35 -6.67 -18.91
CA VAL A 182 1.31 -5.65 -18.95
C VAL A 182 1.18 -5.02 -17.57
N LEU A 183 1.32 -3.69 -17.51
CA LEU A 183 0.97 -2.90 -16.35
C LEU A 183 -0.53 -2.63 -16.42
N VAL A 184 -1.28 -3.32 -15.58
CA VAL A 184 -2.73 -3.16 -15.55
C VAL A 184 -3.06 -1.95 -14.70
N GLY A 185 -3.77 -1.01 -15.32
CA GLY A 185 -4.34 0.16 -14.67
C GLY A 185 -5.75 -0.10 -14.14
N MET A 186 -6.35 0.93 -13.55
CA MET A 186 -7.66 0.79 -12.90
C MET A 186 -8.84 0.83 -13.88
N ASN A 187 -8.60 1.12 -15.17
CA ASN A 187 -9.66 1.06 -16.18
C ASN A 187 -9.91 -0.39 -16.62
N ALA A 188 -10.81 -1.08 -15.91
CA ALA A 188 -11.14 -2.50 -16.16
C ALA A 188 -11.54 -2.80 -17.60
N LYS A 189 -12.25 -1.87 -18.29
CA LYS A 189 -12.63 -2.05 -19.69
C LYS A 189 -11.42 -2.05 -20.62
N ALA A 190 -10.49 -1.12 -20.41
CA ALA A 190 -9.27 -1.04 -21.22
C ALA A 190 -8.34 -2.23 -20.93
N ALA A 191 -8.18 -2.58 -19.65
CA ALA A 191 -7.46 -3.77 -19.20
C ALA A 191 -7.99 -5.05 -19.84
N HIS A 192 -9.30 -5.32 -19.72
CA HIS A 192 -9.92 -6.50 -20.32
C HIS A 192 -9.75 -6.55 -21.83
N LYS A 193 -9.91 -5.41 -22.53
CA LYS A 193 -9.70 -5.35 -23.97
C LYS A 193 -8.28 -5.74 -24.39
N LEU A 194 -7.27 -5.20 -23.71
CA LEU A 194 -5.86 -5.52 -24.00
C LEU A 194 -5.57 -6.99 -23.67
N ILE A 195 -5.94 -7.46 -22.50
CA ILE A 195 -5.61 -8.80 -22.02
C ILE A 195 -6.33 -9.87 -22.84
N ALA A 196 -7.61 -9.67 -23.18
CA ALA A 196 -8.33 -10.59 -24.07
C ALA A 196 -7.71 -10.64 -25.49
N THR A 197 -7.19 -9.50 -25.98
CA THR A 197 -6.48 -9.45 -27.27
C THR A 197 -5.19 -10.27 -27.21
N ILE A 198 -4.40 -10.12 -26.14
CA ILE A 198 -3.17 -10.90 -25.92
C ILE A 198 -3.50 -12.40 -25.77
N ALA A 199 -4.52 -12.75 -24.99
CA ALA A 199 -4.95 -14.15 -24.79
C ALA A 199 -5.39 -14.83 -26.09
N ALA A 200 -6.00 -14.08 -27.01
CA ALA A 200 -6.47 -14.58 -28.30
C ALA A 200 -5.35 -14.75 -29.34
N HIS A 201 -4.14 -14.25 -29.07
CA HIS A 201 -3.03 -14.32 -30.02
C HIS A 201 -2.53 -15.76 -30.20
N SER A 202 -2.26 -16.16 -31.46
CA SER A 202 -1.92 -17.54 -31.82
C SER A 202 -0.59 -18.03 -31.22
N SER A 203 0.36 -17.13 -30.98
CA SER A 203 1.68 -17.48 -30.44
C SER A 203 1.64 -18.03 -29.01
N ARG A 204 0.61 -17.69 -28.23
CA ARG A 204 0.49 -18.05 -26.80
C ARG A 204 1.77 -17.79 -26.00
N MET A 205 2.50 -16.72 -26.35
CA MET A 205 3.74 -16.38 -25.65
C MET A 205 3.48 -16.11 -24.16
N PRO A 206 4.43 -16.41 -23.28
CA PRO A 206 4.30 -16.11 -21.87
C PRO A 206 4.19 -14.60 -21.65
N VAL A 207 3.22 -14.18 -20.83
CA VAL A 207 3.01 -12.78 -20.45
C VAL A 207 2.76 -12.68 -18.95
N THR A 208 3.35 -11.65 -18.34
CA THR A 208 3.14 -11.31 -16.93
C THR A 208 2.20 -10.11 -16.80
N LEU A 209 1.17 -10.21 -15.95
CA LEU A 209 0.27 -9.10 -15.63
C LEU A 209 0.62 -8.54 -14.26
N PHE A 210 0.91 -7.24 -14.18
CA PHE A 210 1.13 -6.54 -12.92
C PHE A 210 -0.13 -5.79 -12.51
N LEU A 211 -0.73 -6.20 -11.39
CA LEU A 211 -2.03 -5.70 -10.92
C LEU A 211 -1.89 -4.86 -9.64
N TYR A 212 -2.68 -3.79 -9.52
CA TYR A 212 -2.87 -3.12 -8.23
C TYR A 212 -3.71 -3.98 -7.28
N GLY A 213 -3.45 -3.88 -5.97
CA GLY A 213 -4.28 -4.52 -4.95
C GLY A 213 -5.77 -4.19 -5.07
N ASP A 214 -6.11 -2.91 -5.26
CA ASP A 214 -7.48 -2.42 -5.45
C ASP A 214 -8.16 -3.06 -6.67
N PHE A 215 -7.41 -3.32 -7.75
CA PHE A 215 -7.96 -3.98 -8.94
C PHE A 215 -8.38 -5.42 -8.61
N VAL A 216 -7.54 -6.12 -7.86
CA VAL A 216 -7.80 -7.49 -7.42
C VAL A 216 -9.00 -7.56 -6.49
N GLU A 217 -9.09 -6.64 -5.52
CA GLU A 217 -10.24 -6.53 -4.62
C GLU A 217 -11.53 -6.24 -5.39
N THR A 218 -11.48 -5.37 -6.41
CA THR A 218 -12.67 -5.00 -7.18
C THR A 218 -13.11 -6.08 -8.16
N PHE A 219 -12.16 -6.85 -8.74
CA PHE A 219 -12.42 -7.82 -9.80
C PHE A 219 -11.79 -9.21 -9.54
N PRO A 220 -12.09 -9.87 -8.40
CA PRO A 220 -11.39 -11.08 -7.97
C PRO A 220 -11.58 -12.27 -8.92
N GLU A 221 -12.79 -12.46 -9.43
CA GLU A 221 -13.11 -13.55 -10.37
C GLU A 221 -12.36 -13.39 -11.70
N LEU A 222 -12.35 -12.16 -12.25
CA LEU A 222 -11.65 -11.85 -13.49
C LEU A 222 -10.15 -12.10 -13.37
N VAL A 223 -9.55 -11.67 -12.25
CA VAL A 223 -8.13 -11.88 -11.97
C VAL A 223 -7.81 -13.37 -11.83
N THR A 224 -8.69 -14.14 -11.16
CA THR A 224 -8.53 -15.59 -11.03
C THR A 224 -8.58 -16.29 -12.39
N GLU A 225 -9.45 -15.85 -13.31
CA GLU A 225 -9.46 -16.35 -14.69
C GLU A 225 -8.19 -15.99 -15.45
N TRP A 226 -7.68 -14.77 -15.30
CA TRP A 226 -6.41 -14.37 -15.91
C TRP A 226 -5.22 -15.17 -15.37
N ALA A 227 -5.21 -15.50 -14.08
CA ALA A 227 -4.15 -16.28 -13.45
C ALA A 227 -4.04 -17.72 -13.99
N LYS A 228 -5.08 -18.25 -14.66
CA LYS A 228 -5.01 -19.56 -15.34
C LYS A 228 -4.15 -19.54 -16.60
N ILE A 229 -3.91 -18.36 -17.16
CA ILE A 229 -3.22 -18.18 -18.45
C ILE A 229 -1.92 -17.40 -18.27
N PHE A 230 -1.92 -16.41 -17.37
CA PHE A 230 -0.84 -15.45 -17.21
C PHE A 230 -0.15 -15.59 -15.87
N THR A 231 1.14 -15.24 -15.84
CA THR A 231 1.83 -15.03 -14.57
C THR A 231 1.30 -13.73 -13.94
N ILE A 232 0.96 -13.74 -12.66
CA ILE A 232 0.49 -12.56 -11.95
C ILE A 232 1.61 -12.00 -11.07
N GLY A 233 1.98 -10.75 -11.33
CA GLY A 233 2.78 -9.90 -10.45
C GLY A 233 1.92 -8.81 -9.82
N MET A 234 2.52 -8.08 -8.89
CA MET A 234 1.85 -6.97 -8.20
C MET A 234 2.42 -5.62 -8.60
N ARG A 235 1.57 -4.60 -8.52
CA ARG A 235 1.94 -3.19 -8.41
C ARG A 235 1.74 -2.75 -6.95
N GLU A 236 1.66 -1.46 -6.71
CA GLU A 236 1.23 -0.89 -5.44
C GLU A 236 -0.18 -1.37 -5.05
N ASN A 237 -0.64 -0.94 -3.88
CA ASN A 237 -2.00 -1.16 -3.46
C ASN A 237 -3.03 -0.49 -4.39
N GLN A 238 -2.71 0.72 -4.83
CA GLN A 238 -3.58 1.61 -5.60
C GLN A 238 -2.69 2.52 -6.48
N PRO A 239 -3.20 3.10 -7.56
CA PRO A 239 -2.46 4.12 -8.30
C PRO A 239 -2.31 5.40 -7.47
N PHE A 240 -1.17 6.07 -7.63
CA PHE A 240 -0.94 7.41 -7.06
C PHE A 240 -0.90 8.46 -8.17
N PRO A 241 -1.19 9.73 -7.84
CA PRO A 241 -0.78 10.82 -8.70
C PRO A 241 0.73 10.78 -8.96
N LEU A 242 1.14 11.18 -10.16
CA LEU A 242 2.52 11.06 -10.61
C LEU A 242 3.51 11.69 -9.62
N GLY A 243 4.41 10.87 -9.09
CA GLY A 243 5.45 11.29 -8.16
C GLY A 243 5.05 11.35 -6.68
N ASP A 244 3.75 11.30 -6.35
CA ASP A 244 3.27 11.33 -4.97
C ASP A 244 3.64 10.06 -4.21
N PHE A 245 3.72 8.93 -4.92
CA PHE A 245 4.12 7.65 -4.34
C PHE A 245 5.51 7.75 -3.72
N SER A 246 6.50 8.29 -4.44
CA SER A 246 7.89 8.37 -3.95
C SER A 246 8.09 9.34 -2.77
N GLN A 247 7.10 10.18 -2.48
CA GLN A 247 7.14 11.16 -1.38
C GLN A 247 6.58 10.60 -0.06
N GLN A 248 6.03 9.39 -0.08
CA GLN A 248 5.43 8.78 1.11
C GLN A 248 6.51 8.34 2.12
N ALA A 249 6.14 8.27 3.40
CA ALA A 249 7.02 7.73 4.43
C ALA A 249 7.11 6.19 4.36
N SER A 250 8.17 5.60 4.92
CA SER A 250 8.44 4.15 4.86
C SER A 250 7.28 3.29 5.36
N SER A 251 6.59 3.74 6.39
CA SER A 251 5.45 3.03 6.96
C SER A 251 4.26 2.94 6.00
N TRP A 252 4.08 3.93 5.13
CA TRP A 252 3.04 3.93 4.10
C TRP A 252 3.38 2.95 2.99
N PHE A 253 4.64 2.91 2.53
CA PHE A 253 5.07 1.87 1.59
C PHE A 253 4.84 0.48 2.17
N ARG A 254 5.31 0.24 3.39
CA ARG A 254 5.18 -1.06 4.05
C ARG A 254 3.73 -1.50 4.21
N LEU A 255 2.84 -0.61 4.64
CA LEU A 255 1.41 -0.92 4.75
C LEU A 255 0.81 -1.19 3.36
N GLY A 256 1.09 -0.33 2.38
CA GLY A 256 0.56 -0.46 1.03
C GLY A 256 0.99 -1.76 0.35
N LEU A 257 2.28 -2.12 0.41
CA LEU A 257 2.77 -3.38 -0.15
C LEU A 257 2.13 -4.59 0.53
N VAL A 258 2.01 -4.60 1.87
CA VAL A 258 1.33 -5.71 2.57
C VAL A 258 -0.14 -5.80 2.19
N SER A 259 -0.84 -4.67 2.10
CA SER A 259 -2.24 -4.64 1.67
C SER A 259 -2.41 -5.21 0.26
N ALA A 260 -1.50 -4.90 -0.65
CA ALA A 260 -1.52 -5.48 -2.00
C ALA A 260 -1.29 -7.00 -1.95
N ILE A 261 -0.27 -7.47 -1.22
CA ILE A 261 0.02 -8.90 -1.05
C ILE A 261 -1.18 -9.65 -0.47
N GLN A 262 -1.84 -9.10 0.55
CA GLN A 262 -3.00 -9.71 1.19
C GLN A 262 -4.17 -9.86 0.21
N ARG A 263 -4.51 -8.82 -0.55
CA ARG A 263 -5.58 -8.87 -1.54
C ARG A 263 -5.33 -9.88 -2.66
N LEU A 264 -4.07 -10.02 -3.10
CA LEU A 264 -3.71 -11.10 -4.03
C LEU A 264 -3.82 -12.48 -3.36
N SER A 265 -3.44 -12.59 -2.08
CA SER A 265 -3.50 -13.85 -1.34
C SER A 265 -4.94 -14.33 -1.08
N GLU A 266 -5.88 -13.41 -0.89
CA GLU A 266 -7.31 -13.70 -0.70
C GLU A 266 -7.94 -14.41 -1.90
N VAL A 267 -7.41 -14.18 -3.11
CA VAL A 267 -7.81 -14.88 -4.34
C VAL A 267 -6.89 -16.06 -4.70
N GLY A 268 -6.05 -16.49 -3.74
CA GLY A 268 -5.16 -17.64 -3.90
C GLY A 268 -3.88 -17.37 -4.69
N LEU A 269 -3.50 -16.10 -4.90
CA LEU A 269 -2.28 -15.72 -5.62
C LEU A 269 -1.16 -15.36 -4.65
N GLN A 270 0.06 -15.76 -4.98
CA GLN A 270 1.27 -15.43 -4.21
C GLN A 270 2.22 -14.61 -5.08
N PRO A 271 2.13 -13.27 -5.07
CA PRO A 271 2.96 -12.44 -5.92
C PRO A 271 4.43 -12.47 -5.44
N ALA A 272 5.34 -12.78 -6.36
CA ALA A 272 6.79 -12.70 -6.13
C ALA A 272 7.46 -11.55 -6.89
N PHE A 273 6.81 -11.06 -7.94
CA PHE A 273 7.30 -9.97 -8.78
C PHE A 273 6.53 -8.69 -8.47
N TYR A 274 7.26 -7.62 -8.18
CA TYR A 274 6.73 -6.30 -7.91
C TYR A 274 7.21 -5.31 -8.96
N PHE A 275 6.27 -4.64 -9.63
CA PHE A 275 6.56 -3.55 -10.55
C PHE A 275 6.19 -2.21 -9.90
N PRO A 276 7.16 -1.47 -9.32
CA PRO A 276 6.89 -0.18 -8.72
C PRO A 276 6.74 0.95 -9.76
N GLU A 277 6.01 2.01 -9.41
CA GLU A 277 5.97 3.25 -10.22
C GLU A 277 7.37 3.91 -10.30
N ASN A 278 8.07 3.98 -9.17
CA ASN A 278 9.41 4.54 -9.07
C ASN A 278 10.23 3.77 -8.03
N ILE A 279 11.55 3.73 -8.19
CA ILE A 279 12.46 3.02 -7.27
C ILE A 279 13.13 4.01 -6.33
N THR A 280 13.10 3.70 -5.04
CA THR A 280 13.85 4.39 -3.98
C THR A 280 14.52 3.34 -3.09
N ASP A 281 15.59 3.72 -2.39
CA ASP A 281 16.28 2.81 -1.45
C ASP A 281 15.32 2.28 -0.36
N MET A 282 14.40 3.14 0.07
CA MET A 282 13.36 2.80 1.03
C MET A 282 12.41 1.72 0.50
N LEU A 283 12.01 1.81 -0.76
CA LEU A 283 11.17 0.81 -1.41
C LEU A 283 11.90 -0.53 -1.56
N ILE A 284 13.19 -0.49 -1.89
CA ILE A 284 14.02 -1.69 -2.02
C ILE A 284 14.06 -2.46 -0.70
N GLU A 285 14.29 -1.79 0.42
CA GLU A 285 14.31 -2.43 1.74
C GLU A 285 12.93 -2.98 2.15
N VAL A 286 11.85 -2.23 1.89
CA VAL A 286 10.49 -2.73 2.20
C VAL A 286 10.13 -3.95 1.33
N ALA A 287 10.51 -3.96 0.05
CA ALA A 287 10.29 -5.09 -0.84
C ALA A 287 11.12 -6.32 -0.44
N LYS A 288 12.36 -6.11 0.04
CA LYS A 288 13.24 -7.14 0.58
C LYS A 288 12.60 -7.87 1.76
N ASP A 289 12.06 -7.12 2.73
CA ASP A 289 11.36 -7.65 3.90
C ASP A 289 10.09 -8.45 3.55
N ARG A 290 9.66 -8.41 2.27
CA ARG A 290 8.53 -9.16 1.73
C ARG A 290 8.94 -10.24 0.74
N GLY A 291 10.23 -10.44 0.50
CA GLY A 291 10.73 -11.44 -0.45
C GLY A 291 10.46 -11.10 -1.91
N LEU A 292 10.23 -9.83 -2.25
CA LEU A 292 9.82 -9.41 -3.59
C LEU A 292 11.01 -9.12 -4.50
N ARG A 293 10.87 -9.48 -5.78
CA ARG A 293 11.79 -9.12 -6.89
C ARG A 293 11.26 -7.86 -7.57
N ILE A 294 12.10 -6.86 -7.73
CA ILE A 294 11.69 -5.57 -8.28
C ILE A 294 11.91 -5.58 -9.79
N ILE A 295 10.86 -5.30 -10.56
CA ILE A 295 10.89 -5.34 -12.01
C ILE A 295 10.86 -3.92 -12.58
N GLN A 296 11.72 -3.67 -13.57
CA GLN A 296 11.75 -2.45 -14.36
C GLN A 296 11.78 -2.80 -15.85
N PRO A 297 11.17 -1.97 -16.71
CA PRO A 297 11.17 -2.23 -18.13
C PRO A 297 12.52 -1.87 -18.74
N THR A 298 13.02 -2.71 -19.66
CA THR A 298 14.06 -2.30 -20.61
C THR A 298 13.45 -1.42 -21.70
N GLY A 299 12.23 -1.76 -22.13
CA GLY A 299 11.44 -0.95 -23.05
C GLY A 299 10.00 -0.88 -22.60
N ARG A 300 9.39 0.30 -22.66
CA ARG A 300 7.98 0.46 -22.30
C ARG A 300 7.18 1.18 -23.38
N PHE A 301 5.89 0.88 -23.40
CA PHE A 301 4.90 1.64 -24.15
C PHE A 301 3.65 1.92 -23.29
N PRO A 302 3.23 3.19 -23.15
CA PRO A 302 3.87 4.39 -23.71
C PRO A 302 5.19 4.69 -22.98
N PRO A 303 6.20 5.23 -23.66
CA PRO A 303 7.46 5.65 -23.04
C PRO A 303 7.24 6.79 -22.04
N THR A 304 7.94 6.74 -20.90
CA THR A 304 7.95 7.81 -19.89
C THR A 304 9.18 8.70 -19.99
N ASP A 305 10.28 8.19 -20.54
CA ASP A 305 11.50 8.96 -20.72
C ASP A 305 11.30 10.09 -21.71
N GLU A 306 11.84 11.27 -21.39
CA GLU A 306 11.72 12.46 -22.23
C GLU A 306 12.26 12.23 -23.65
N GLN A 307 13.34 11.43 -23.77
CA GLN A 307 13.94 11.06 -25.06
C GLN A 307 12.95 10.39 -26.02
N TRP A 308 12.01 9.60 -25.48
CA TRP A 308 11.07 8.80 -26.27
C TRP A 308 9.63 9.32 -26.20
N ARG A 309 9.41 10.43 -25.49
CA ARG A 309 8.08 10.99 -25.18
C ARG A 309 7.23 11.12 -26.44
N LEU A 310 6.02 10.56 -26.39
CA LEU A 310 5.03 10.69 -27.45
C LEU A 310 4.37 12.07 -27.37
N SER A 311 4.41 12.82 -28.46
CA SER A 311 3.79 14.14 -28.59
C SER A 311 2.79 14.16 -29.73
N PHE A 312 2.02 15.24 -29.83
CA PHE A 312 1.13 15.42 -30.97
C PHE A 312 1.90 15.40 -32.29
N GLU A 313 3.00 16.13 -32.36
CA GLU A 313 3.84 16.31 -33.54
C GLU A 313 4.51 15.01 -33.98
N ASN A 314 5.00 14.21 -33.03
CA ASN A 314 5.79 13.02 -33.37
C ASN A 314 4.93 11.74 -33.52
N TYR A 315 3.80 11.65 -32.83
CA TYR A 315 3.00 10.43 -32.71
C TYR A 315 1.51 10.66 -33.03
N TYR A 316 0.82 11.54 -32.30
CA TYR A 316 -0.65 11.61 -32.39
C TYR A 316 -1.21 12.29 -33.66
N ILE A 317 -0.41 13.08 -34.39
CA ILE A 317 -0.80 13.63 -35.69
C ILE A 317 -1.05 12.51 -36.73
N ASN A 318 -0.49 11.33 -36.51
CA ASN A 318 -0.55 10.22 -37.44
C ASN A 318 -1.88 9.45 -37.26
N LYS A 319 -2.42 8.95 -38.36
CA LYS A 319 -3.52 7.98 -38.35
C LYS A 319 -3.13 6.73 -37.57
N ASN A 320 -4.10 6.04 -36.96
CA ASN A 320 -3.84 4.87 -36.11
C ASN A 320 -2.95 3.81 -36.78
N VAL A 321 -3.19 3.50 -38.06
CA VAL A 321 -2.37 2.55 -38.85
C VAL A 321 -0.89 2.95 -38.95
N ASN A 322 -0.60 4.25 -38.92
CA ASN A 322 0.76 4.79 -38.99
C ASN A 322 1.43 4.89 -37.60
N ARG A 323 0.64 4.85 -36.52
CA ARG A 323 1.15 4.88 -35.15
C ARG A 323 1.75 3.55 -34.72
N ILE A 324 1.20 2.44 -35.20
CA ILE A 324 1.70 1.08 -34.89
C ILE A 324 3.19 0.92 -35.22
N PRO A 325 3.67 1.11 -36.47
CA PRO A 325 5.08 0.96 -36.78
C PRO A 325 5.96 2.00 -36.07
N LYS A 326 5.42 3.15 -35.66
CA LYS A 326 6.14 4.12 -34.82
C LYS A 326 6.34 3.59 -33.40
N ALA A 327 5.30 3.05 -32.77
CA ALA A 327 5.39 2.44 -31.44
C ALA A 327 6.38 1.27 -31.43
N LEU A 328 6.31 0.38 -32.42
CA LEU A 328 7.25 -0.73 -32.55
C LEU A 328 8.70 -0.25 -32.69
N ARG A 329 8.95 0.81 -33.49
CA ARG A 329 10.30 1.40 -33.57
C ARG A 329 10.78 1.99 -32.25
N VAL A 330 9.89 2.62 -31.48
CA VAL A 330 10.25 3.16 -30.16
C VAL A 330 10.61 2.03 -29.18
N ILE A 331 9.85 0.94 -29.17
CA ILE A 331 10.17 -0.25 -28.34
C ILE A 331 11.50 -0.87 -28.81
N ALA A 332 11.67 -1.12 -30.11
CA ALA A 332 12.88 -1.74 -30.65
C ALA A 332 14.15 -0.92 -30.35
N LYS A 333 14.05 0.43 -30.41
CA LYS A 333 15.16 1.32 -30.05
C LYS A 333 15.49 1.30 -28.56
N GLN A 334 14.49 1.17 -27.68
CA GLN A 334 14.73 1.01 -26.24
C GLN A 334 15.46 -0.31 -25.94
N LEU A 335 15.12 -1.39 -26.65
CA LEU A 335 15.75 -2.70 -26.45
C LEU A 335 17.19 -2.79 -26.99
N ASP A 336 17.55 -2.00 -28.00
CA ASP A 336 18.90 -1.93 -28.58
C ASP A 336 19.51 -3.31 -28.93
N SER A 337 18.68 -4.25 -29.41
CA SER A 337 19.05 -5.65 -29.70
C SER A 337 19.52 -6.48 -28.49
N LYS A 338 19.41 -5.97 -27.26
CA LYS A 338 19.84 -6.64 -26.02
C LYS A 338 18.74 -7.50 -25.39
N GLY A 339 17.50 -7.41 -25.90
CA GLY A 339 16.34 -8.06 -25.29
C GLY A 339 15.93 -7.37 -23.98
N GLY A 340 15.37 -8.14 -23.06
CA GLY A 340 14.99 -7.68 -21.72
C GLY A 340 13.48 -7.70 -21.47
N ILE A 341 12.99 -6.71 -20.72
CA ILE A 341 11.61 -6.68 -20.22
C ILE A 341 10.84 -5.61 -20.98
N VAL A 342 9.84 -6.02 -21.77
CA VAL A 342 8.93 -5.09 -22.47
C VAL A 342 7.63 -4.96 -21.71
N THR A 343 7.20 -3.73 -21.44
CA THR A 343 5.91 -3.48 -20.78
C THR A 343 4.93 -2.70 -21.66
N LEU A 344 3.67 -3.14 -21.67
CA LEU A 344 2.52 -2.36 -22.17
C LEU A 344 1.71 -1.80 -20.99
N ASP A 345 1.18 -0.59 -21.09
CA ASP A 345 0.25 -0.03 -20.10
C ASP A 345 -1.20 -0.15 -20.60
N SER A 346 -2.08 -0.80 -19.83
CA SER A 346 -3.47 -0.97 -20.24
C SER A 346 -4.29 0.31 -20.26
N ASP A 347 -3.91 1.35 -19.50
CA ASP A 347 -4.63 2.63 -19.47
C ASP A 347 -4.30 3.49 -20.70
N HIS A 348 -3.23 3.17 -21.44
CA HIS A 348 -2.94 3.85 -22.69
C HIS A 348 -3.74 3.24 -23.86
N PRO A 349 -4.56 4.04 -24.58
CA PRO A 349 -5.53 3.53 -25.55
C PRO A 349 -4.88 2.83 -26.75
N ASP A 350 -3.65 3.19 -27.12
CA ASP A 350 -2.98 2.56 -28.26
C ASP A 350 -2.33 1.21 -27.88
N SER A 351 -2.21 0.86 -26.58
CA SER A 351 -1.59 -0.40 -26.15
C SER A 351 -2.30 -1.62 -26.69
N TYR A 352 -3.65 -1.64 -26.66
CA TYR A 352 -4.41 -2.75 -27.25
C TYR A 352 -4.16 -2.85 -28.76
N MET A 353 -4.09 -1.71 -29.47
CA MET A 353 -3.89 -1.70 -30.91
C MET A 353 -2.52 -2.23 -31.31
N ILE A 354 -1.48 -1.83 -30.58
CA ILE A 354 -0.11 -2.24 -30.91
C ILE A 354 0.19 -3.65 -30.46
N SER A 355 -0.52 -4.19 -29.46
CA SER A 355 -0.20 -5.48 -28.83
C SER A 355 -0.10 -6.63 -29.85
N VAL A 356 -1.07 -6.74 -30.76
CA VAL A 356 -1.09 -7.77 -31.81
C VAL A 356 0.16 -7.69 -32.68
N PHE A 357 0.43 -6.51 -33.25
CA PHE A 357 1.59 -6.32 -34.13
C PHE A 357 2.93 -6.40 -33.41
N LEU A 358 2.96 -6.05 -32.12
CA LEU A 358 4.12 -6.25 -31.28
C LEU A 358 4.39 -7.74 -31.09
N MET A 359 3.37 -8.54 -30.79
CA MET A 359 3.50 -9.98 -30.62
C MET A 359 3.94 -10.66 -31.92
N ASP A 360 3.35 -10.30 -33.07
CA ASP A 360 3.79 -10.75 -34.39
C ASP A 360 5.27 -10.41 -34.63
N TYR A 361 5.67 -9.17 -34.40
CA TYR A 361 7.05 -8.73 -34.55
C TYR A 361 8.01 -9.52 -33.64
N LEU A 362 7.65 -9.66 -32.35
CA LEU A 362 8.46 -10.36 -31.36
C LEU A 362 8.68 -11.82 -31.76
N VAL A 363 7.64 -12.51 -32.23
CA VAL A 363 7.71 -13.94 -32.57
C VAL A 363 8.36 -14.18 -33.94
N GLU A 364 8.00 -13.38 -34.94
CA GLU A 364 8.35 -13.72 -36.33
C GLU A 364 9.60 -13.01 -36.84
N LYS A 365 9.98 -11.88 -36.23
CA LYS A 365 10.97 -10.96 -36.82
C LYS A 365 12.05 -10.46 -35.87
N SER A 366 11.82 -10.50 -34.56
CA SER A 366 12.71 -9.83 -33.61
C SER A 366 14.04 -10.55 -33.40
N GLY A 367 14.07 -11.87 -33.54
CA GLY A 367 15.24 -12.71 -33.24
C GLY A 367 15.50 -12.92 -31.74
N TYR A 368 14.64 -12.39 -30.86
CA TYR A 368 14.69 -12.65 -29.43
C TYR A 368 14.13 -14.04 -29.09
N ASN A 369 14.67 -14.64 -28.03
CA ASN A 369 14.06 -15.80 -27.41
C ASN A 369 13.01 -15.33 -26.40
N ILE A 370 11.73 -15.59 -26.70
CA ILE A 370 10.60 -15.13 -25.89
C ILE A 370 10.38 -16.09 -24.72
N VAL A 371 10.57 -15.60 -23.51
CA VAL A 371 10.58 -16.39 -22.27
C VAL A 371 9.64 -15.82 -21.22
N SER A 372 9.30 -16.62 -20.23
CA SER A 372 8.58 -16.16 -19.04
C SER A 372 9.44 -15.20 -18.20
N ILE A 373 8.80 -14.45 -17.31
CA ILE A 373 9.55 -13.58 -16.41
C ILE A 373 10.47 -14.38 -15.48
N SER A 374 10.08 -15.58 -15.05
CA SER A 374 10.93 -16.46 -14.25
C SER A 374 12.20 -16.84 -14.99
N GLU A 375 12.08 -17.37 -16.21
CA GLU A 375 13.23 -17.75 -17.07
C GLU A 375 14.09 -16.54 -17.47
N CYS A 376 13.51 -15.34 -17.52
CA CYS A 376 14.26 -14.10 -17.73
C CYS A 376 15.15 -13.75 -16.52
N LEU A 377 14.81 -14.20 -15.31
CA LEU A 377 15.54 -13.95 -14.07
C LEU A 377 16.44 -15.12 -13.60
N GLU A 378 16.27 -16.32 -14.14
CA GLU A 378 17.23 -17.44 -13.99
C GLU A 378 18.57 -17.10 -14.63
#